data_AF-A0A915M162-F1
#
_entry.id   AF-A0A915M162-F1
#
_cell.length_a   1.000
_cell.length_b   1.000
_cell.length_c   1.000
_cell.angle_alpha   90.00
_cell.angle_beta   90.00
_cell.angle_gamma   90.00
#
_symmetry.space_group_name_H-M   'P 1'
#
loop_
_entity.id
_entity.type
_entity.pdbx_description
1 polymer ?
#
loop_
_entity_poly.entity_id
_entity_poly.type
_entity_poly.pdbx_seq_one_letter_code
_entity_poly.pdbx_strand_id
1 'polypeptide(L)'
;MTELAKKVTLTQAIVSMRELFPSEYSFYPRSWILPAQLKEFSDYCLNFEETNNKCFIVKPDDGAQGTGIYLISSPSELLQTNSNRQLIQEYMPDPYLLSDGLKFDLRVYAVIRSLNPLSIYVAREGMARFCTEKYPGMPTKENFSNLYAHLTNYSLNKANNAYIHSKSLKEQLKGSKRLLSTVFHQMEHKGVRTRRLWREIKLIIVKTVLAMVPELMLNYEHHFCDFKYQAPQCFQ
;
A
#
# COMPACT_ATOMS: atom_id res chain seq x y z
N MET A 1 11.77 3.05 13.22
CA MET A 1 10.67 3.27 12.27
C MET A 1 11.09 3.13 10.80
N THR A 2 12.16 3.77 10.32
CA THR A 2 12.56 3.71 8.90
C THR A 2 12.77 2.27 8.39
N GLU A 3 13.44 1.42 9.17
CA GLU A 3 13.62 0.00 8.83
C GLU A 3 12.32 -0.81 8.88
N LEU A 4 11.47 -0.54 9.87
CA LEU A 4 10.15 -1.18 10.03
C LEU A 4 9.15 -0.77 8.95
N ALA A 5 9.33 0.40 8.35
CA ALA A 5 8.49 0.90 7.25
C ALA A 5 8.94 0.38 5.88
N LYS A 6 10.05 -0.37 5.79
CA LYS A 6 10.45 -1.08 4.57
C LYS A 6 9.44 -2.17 4.24
N LYS A 7 9.31 -2.50 2.96
CA LYS A 7 8.21 -3.36 2.48
C LYS A 7 8.32 -4.76 3.05
N VAL A 8 9.54 -5.31 3.07
CA VAL A 8 9.81 -6.64 3.61
C VAL A 8 9.54 -6.68 5.10
N THR A 9 10.15 -5.78 5.88
CA THR A 9 9.98 -5.75 7.35
C THR A 9 8.52 -5.54 7.76
N LEU A 10 7.81 -4.62 7.10
CA LEU A 10 6.38 -4.41 7.33
C LEU A 10 5.55 -5.65 6.99
N THR A 11 5.88 -6.31 5.87
CA THR A 11 5.20 -7.56 5.48
C THR A 11 5.41 -8.62 6.54
N GLN A 12 6.64 -8.80 7.02
CA GLN A 12 6.95 -9.80 8.06
C GLN A 12 6.11 -9.54 9.31
N ALA A 13 6.09 -8.30 9.83
CA ALA A 13 5.30 -7.94 11.00
C ALA A 13 3.79 -8.24 10.81
N ILE A 14 3.23 -7.88 9.64
CA ILE A 14 1.82 -8.13 9.34
C ILE A 14 1.52 -9.62 9.16
N VAL A 15 2.42 -10.38 8.52
CA VAL A 15 2.25 -11.82 8.30
C VAL A 15 2.31 -12.57 9.64
N SER A 16 3.24 -12.23 10.54
CA SER A 16 3.28 -12.80 11.88
C SER A 16 1.99 -12.53 12.65
N MET A 17 1.43 -11.32 12.56
CA MET A 17 0.13 -11.02 13.17
C MET A 17 -1.04 -11.76 12.50
N ARG A 18 -0.96 -12.03 11.20
CA ARG A 18 -1.97 -12.83 10.49
C ARG A 18 -1.94 -14.30 10.92
N GLU A 19 -0.78 -14.88 11.17
CA GLU A 19 -0.68 -16.26 11.66
C GLU A 19 -1.40 -16.41 13.00
N LEU A 20 -1.28 -15.41 13.88
CA LEU A 20 -1.94 -15.37 15.18
C LEU A 20 -3.43 -14.97 15.08
N PHE A 21 -3.77 -14.03 14.19
CA PHE A 21 -5.12 -13.46 14.05
C PHE A 21 -5.55 -13.38 12.57
N PRO A 22 -5.88 -14.52 11.93
CA PRO A 22 -6.10 -14.57 10.48
C PRO A 22 -7.21 -13.66 9.97
N SER A 23 -8.35 -13.61 10.68
CA SER A 23 -9.50 -12.76 10.32
C SER A 23 -9.16 -11.28 10.45
N GLU A 24 -8.41 -10.90 11.48
CA GLU A 24 -8.15 -9.50 11.80
C GLU A 24 -7.17 -8.85 10.83
N TYR A 25 -6.24 -9.62 10.27
CA TYR A 25 -5.19 -9.16 9.35
C TYR A 25 -5.43 -9.57 7.90
N SER A 26 -6.65 -9.96 7.54
CA SER A 26 -7.05 -10.32 6.17
C SER A 26 -6.99 -9.16 5.16
N PHE A 27 -6.83 -7.92 5.63
CA PHE A 27 -6.79 -6.71 4.78
C PHE A 27 -5.52 -6.57 3.93
N TYR A 28 -4.46 -7.31 4.23
CA TYR A 28 -3.18 -7.22 3.51
C TYR A 28 -3.14 -8.28 2.38
N PRO A 29 -2.72 -7.98 1.14
CA PRO A 29 -2.63 -9.02 0.13
C PRO A 29 -1.58 -10.08 0.48
N ARG A 30 -1.72 -11.32 -0.01
CA ARG A 30 -0.69 -12.34 0.19
C ARG A 30 0.61 -11.92 -0.48
N SER A 31 1.74 -12.18 0.18
CA SER A 31 3.06 -11.75 -0.26
C SER A 31 4.12 -12.82 0.00
N TRP A 32 5.21 -12.75 -0.76
CA TRP A 32 6.39 -13.58 -0.65
C TRP A 32 7.65 -12.71 -0.71
N ILE A 33 8.61 -13.00 0.15
CA ILE A 33 9.86 -12.26 0.32
C ILE A 33 10.98 -13.01 -0.40
N LEU A 34 11.56 -12.39 -1.42
CA LEU A 34 12.68 -12.95 -2.16
C LEU A 34 14.03 -12.56 -1.54
N PRO A 35 15.05 -13.43 -1.64
CA PRO A 35 15.02 -14.74 -2.30
C PRO A 35 14.48 -15.89 -1.44
N ALA A 36 14.26 -15.66 -0.13
CA ALA A 36 13.95 -16.71 0.84
C ALA A 36 12.72 -17.56 0.50
N GLN A 37 11.66 -16.94 -0.03
CA GLN A 37 10.37 -17.58 -0.31
C GLN A 37 10.15 -17.85 -1.81
N LEU A 38 11.22 -17.89 -2.63
CA LEU A 38 11.10 -18.14 -4.07
C LEU A 38 10.49 -19.51 -4.37
N LYS A 39 10.88 -20.54 -3.61
CA LYS A 39 10.36 -21.89 -3.76
C LYS A 39 8.87 -21.93 -3.41
N GLU A 40 8.48 -21.35 -2.28
CA GLU A 40 7.08 -21.26 -1.84
C GLU A 40 6.19 -20.54 -2.86
N PHE A 41 6.70 -19.46 -3.46
CA PHE A 41 6.00 -18.76 -4.54
C PHE A 41 5.87 -19.63 -5.79
N SER A 42 6.94 -20.32 -6.20
CA SER A 42 6.91 -21.23 -7.35
C SER A 42 5.92 -22.37 -7.14
N ASP A 43 5.96 -23.01 -5.97
CA ASP A 43 5.04 -24.09 -5.60
C ASP A 43 3.59 -23.59 -5.55
N TYR A 44 3.35 -22.36 -5.07
CA TYR A 44 2.03 -21.73 -5.11
C TYR A 44 1.52 -21.52 -6.54
N CYS A 45 2.39 -21.08 -7.46
CA CYS A 45 2.00 -20.93 -8.87
C CYS A 45 1.74 -22.28 -9.56
N LEU A 46 2.47 -23.34 -9.21
CA LEU A 46 2.29 -24.67 -9.80
C LEU A 46 1.03 -25.39 -9.32
N ASN A 47 0.70 -25.28 -8.03
CA ASN A 47 -0.38 -26.06 -7.41
C ASN A 47 -1.79 -25.48 -7.63
N PHE A 48 -1.91 -24.26 -8.14
CA PHE A 48 -3.19 -23.64 -8.41
C PHE A 48 -3.40 -23.56 -9.92
N GLU A 49 -4.14 -24.52 -10.49
CA GLU A 49 -4.54 -24.52 -11.91
C GLU A 49 -5.29 -23.23 -12.32
N GLU A 50 -5.92 -22.55 -11.35
CA GLU A 50 -6.56 -21.23 -11.50
C GLU A 50 -5.57 -20.05 -11.60
N THR A 51 -4.26 -20.28 -11.57
CA THR A 51 -3.24 -19.21 -11.69
C THR A 51 -3.07 -18.70 -13.12
N ASN A 52 -3.63 -19.37 -14.13
CA ASN A 52 -3.58 -18.89 -15.52
C ASN A 52 -4.14 -17.46 -15.71
N ASN A 53 -4.95 -16.99 -14.75
CA ASN A 53 -5.44 -15.61 -14.68
C ASN A 53 -5.02 -14.92 -13.38
N LYS A 54 -3.84 -15.18 -12.80
CA LYS A 54 -3.33 -14.41 -11.64
C LYS A 54 -2.21 -13.48 -12.06
N CYS A 55 -2.23 -12.27 -11.51
CA CYS A 55 -1.18 -11.27 -11.67
C CYS A 55 -0.58 -10.98 -10.29
N PHE A 56 0.73 -10.80 -10.27
CA PHE A 56 1.49 -10.39 -9.10
C PHE A 56 2.23 -9.10 -9.40
N ILE A 57 2.42 -8.29 -8.37
CA ILE A 57 3.22 -7.08 -8.41
C ILE A 57 4.51 -7.31 -7.63
N VAL A 58 5.64 -7.09 -8.30
CA VAL A 58 6.97 -7.22 -7.70
C VAL A 58 7.48 -5.83 -7.35
N LYS A 59 8.00 -5.68 -6.12
CA LYS A 59 8.44 -4.41 -5.56
C LYS A 59 9.83 -4.57 -4.93
N PRO A 60 10.83 -3.74 -5.30
CA PRO A 60 12.10 -3.70 -4.58
C PRO A 60 11.88 -3.24 -3.14
N ASP A 61 12.62 -3.79 -2.17
CA ASP A 61 12.44 -3.43 -0.77
C ASP A 61 12.82 -1.96 -0.48
N ASP A 62 13.99 -1.57 -1.00
CA ASP A 62 14.58 -0.22 -0.93
C ASP A 62 13.99 0.79 -1.93
N GLY A 63 13.18 0.33 -2.88
CA GLY A 63 12.57 1.17 -3.90
C GLY A 63 11.58 2.20 -3.33
N ALA A 64 11.57 3.41 -3.87
CA ALA A 64 10.56 4.42 -3.62
C ALA A 64 9.95 4.90 -4.95
N GLN A 65 8.88 5.71 -4.88
CA GLN A 65 8.35 6.43 -6.05
C GLN A 65 7.87 5.54 -7.22
N GLY A 66 7.68 4.24 -7.00
CA GLY A 66 7.28 3.29 -8.05
C GLY A 66 8.45 2.75 -8.88
N THR A 67 9.68 3.16 -8.59
CA THR A 67 10.87 2.70 -9.31
C THR A 67 11.09 1.20 -9.09
N GLY A 68 11.34 0.49 -10.19
CA GLY A 68 11.62 -0.95 -10.18
C GLY A 68 10.39 -1.84 -9.90
N ILE A 69 9.18 -1.27 -9.86
CA ILE A 69 7.95 -2.05 -9.78
C ILE A 69 7.59 -2.60 -11.16
N TYR A 70 7.25 -3.88 -11.22
CA TYR A 70 6.78 -4.53 -12.42
C TYR A 70 5.71 -5.58 -12.09
N LEU A 71 5.00 -6.03 -13.12
CA LEU A 71 3.96 -7.05 -13.02
C LEU A 71 4.46 -8.35 -13.63
N ILE A 72 4.08 -9.47 -13.01
CA ILE A 72 4.37 -10.82 -13.51
C ILE A 72 3.11 -11.67 -13.44
N SER A 73 3.03 -12.66 -14.33
CA SER A 73 2.03 -13.73 -14.30
C SER A 73 2.62 -15.07 -13.86
N SER A 74 3.94 -15.25 -14.00
CA SER A 74 4.63 -16.48 -13.63
C SER A 74 5.99 -16.22 -12.98
N PRO A 75 6.54 -17.19 -12.22
CA PRO A 75 7.88 -17.07 -11.64
C PRO A 75 9.00 -16.91 -12.68
N SER A 76 8.82 -17.41 -13.91
CA SER A 76 9.81 -17.28 -14.99
C SER A 76 10.00 -15.84 -15.49
N GLU A 77 9.06 -14.94 -15.17
CA GLU A 77 9.10 -13.52 -15.55
C GLU A 77 9.83 -12.66 -14.51
N LEU A 78 10.34 -13.27 -13.41
CA LEU A 78 11.13 -12.56 -12.41
C LEU A 78 12.43 -12.04 -13.03
N LEU A 79 12.62 -10.73 -12.93
CA LEU A 79 13.83 -10.07 -13.41
C LEU A 79 14.97 -10.33 -12.41
N GLN A 80 16.12 -10.77 -12.92
CA GLN A 80 17.34 -10.75 -12.12
C GLN A 80 17.74 -9.30 -11.87
N THR A 81 17.56 -8.84 -10.63
CA THR A 81 17.92 -7.46 -10.26
C THR A 81 19.09 -7.48 -9.30
N ASN A 82 19.89 -6.41 -9.31
CA ASN A 82 20.98 -6.20 -8.35
C ASN A 82 20.49 -5.94 -6.91
N SER A 83 19.17 -5.82 -6.69
CA SER A 83 18.60 -5.64 -5.35
C SER A 83 18.50 -6.99 -4.66
N ASN A 84 19.13 -7.11 -3.49
CA ASN A 84 19.20 -8.36 -2.74
C ASN A 84 17.84 -8.83 -2.19
N ARG A 85 16.82 -7.96 -2.11
CA ARG A 85 15.50 -8.28 -1.54
C ARG A 85 14.36 -7.64 -2.31
N GLN A 86 13.36 -8.46 -2.65
CA GLN A 86 12.14 -8.03 -3.32
C GLN A 86 10.92 -8.62 -2.62
N LEU A 87 9.79 -7.93 -2.76
CA LEU A 87 8.49 -8.41 -2.33
C LEU A 87 7.65 -8.73 -3.57
N ILE A 88 7.25 -9.99 -3.71
CA ILE A 88 6.15 -10.37 -4.60
C ILE A 88 4.86 -10.26 -3.79
N GLN A 89 3.83 -9.67 -4.37
CA GLN A 89 2.52 -9.54 -3.74
C GLN A 89 1.41 -9.80 -4.75
N GLU A 90 0.33 -10.45 -4.33
CA GLU A 90 -0.86 -10.60 -5.17
C GLU A 90 -1.37 -9.24 -5.64
N TYR A 91 -1.61 -9.10 -6.95
CA TYR A 91 -2.20 -7.90 -7.51
C TYR A 91 -3.70 -7.88 -7.22
N MET A 92 -4.25 -6.74 -6.83
CA MET A 92 -5.69 -6.57 -6.62
C MET A 92 -6.39 -6.27 -7.96
N PRO A 93 -7.12 -7.23 -8.57
CA PRO A 93 -7.59 -7.11 -9.96
C PRO A 93 -8.85 -6.25 -10.11
N ASP A 94 -9.63 -6.07 -9.04
CA ASP A 94 -10.88 -5.31 -9.03
C ASP A 94 -10.81 -4.11 -8.07
N PRO A 95 -10.05 -3.05 -8.42
CA PRO A 95 -10.01 -1.83 -7.63
C PRO A 95 -11.33 -1.06 -7.79
N TYR A 96 -11.77 -0.38 -6.73
CA TYR A 96 -12.91 0.54 -6.85
C TYR A 96 -12.57 1.71 -7.78
N LEU A 97 -13.43 1.95 -8.78
CA LEU A 97 -13.28 3.02 -9.76
C LEU A 97 -14.36 4.10 -9.59
N LEU A 98 -13.96 5.36 -9.78
CA LEU A 98 -14.90 6.48 -9.94
C LEU A 98 -15.45 6.52 -11.38
N SER A 99 -16.28 7.51 -11.68
CA SER A 99 -16.92 7.67 -12.99
C SER A 99 -15.94 7.90 -14.16
N ASP A 100 -14.72 8.31 -13.87
CA ASP A 100 -13.65 8.49 -14.86
C ASP A 100 -12.96 7.17 -15.25
N GLY A 101 -13.20 6.08 -14.52
CA GLY A 101 -12.61 4.77 -14.79
C GLY A 101 -11.11 4.69 -14.45
N LEU A 102 -10.60 5.62 -13.63
CA LEU A 102 -9.19 5.67 -13.26
C LEU A 102 -8.95 4.92 -11.94
N LYS A 103 -7.92 4.06 -11.91
CA LYS A 103 -7.44 3.45 -10.67
C LYS A 103 -6.85 4.53 -9.76
N PHE A 104 -7.08 4.43 -8.46
CA PHE A 104 -6.52 5.35 -7.48
C PHE A 104 -6.13 4.66 -6.17
N ASP A 105 -5.25 5.31 -5.42
CA ASP A 105 -4.99 4.98 -4.02
C ASP A 105 -5.32 6.15 -3.10
N LEU A 106 -5.46 5.84 -1.81
CA LEU A 106 -5.62 6.83 -0.76
C LEU A 106 -4.31 6.98 0.00
N ARG A 107 -3.79 8.22 0.04
CA ARG A 107 -2.75 8.63 0.97
C ARG A 107 -3.42 9.24 2.20
N VAL A 108 -3.42 8.47 3.28
CA VAL A 108 -3.89 8.88 4.60
C VAL A 108 -2.68 9.21 5.47
N TYR A 109 -2.78 10.29 6.26
CA TYR A 109 -1.74 10.69 7.19
C TYR A 109 -2.14 10.30 8.61
N ALA A 110 -1.25 9.62 9.31
CA ALA A 110 -1.41 9.29 10.72
C ALA A 110 -0.13 9.65 11.47
N VAL A 111 -0.27 10.03 12.73
CA VAL A 111 0.83 10.34 13.65
C VAL A 111 0.74 9.40 14.84
N ILE A 112 1.84 8.70 15.13
CA ILE A 112 2.07 7.98 16.36
C ILE A 112 2.67 8.98 17.35
N ARG A 113 1.88 9.45 18.31
CA ARG A 113 2.32 10.45 19.29
C ARG A 113 3.07 9.85 20.48
N SER A 114 2.75 8.59 20.81
CA SER A 114 3.28 7.86 21.96
C SER A 114 3.12 6.36 21.74
N LEU A 115 4.05 5.56 22.25
CA LEU A 115 3.98 4.09 22.26
C LEU A 115 3.44 3.54 23.59
N ASN A 116 3.67 4.24 24.69
CA ASN A 116 3.22 3.84 26.02
C ASN A 116 2.80 5.08 26.87
N PRO A 117 1.49 5.35 27.02
CA PRO A 117 0.37 4.65 26.38
C PRO A 117 0.36 4.87 24.86
N LEU A 118 -0.10 3.89 24.10
CA LEU A 118 -0.19 3.99 22.63
C LEU A 118 -1.20 5.07 22.23
N SER A 119 -0.76 6.05 21.44
CA SER A 119 -1.60 7.15 20.98
C SER A 119 -1.36 7.41 19.49
N ILE A 120 -2.42 7.23 18.68
CA ILE A 120 -2.40 7.37 17.22
C ILE A 120 -3.47 8.38 16.81
N TYR A 121 -3.08 9.38 16.03
CA TYR A 121 -3.98 10.39 15.46
C TYR A 121 -4.03 10.23 13.96
N VAL A 122 -5.22 10.23 13.36
CA VAL A 122 -5.39 10.18 11.90
C VAL A 122 -5.89 11.54 11.43
N ALA A 123 -5.19 12.12 10.45
CA ALA A 123 -5.59 13.39 9.86
C ALA A 123 -6.99 13.26 9.24
N ARG A 124 -7.79 14.33 9.38
CA ARG A 124 -9.15 14.38 8.79
C ARG A 124 -9.12 14.49 7.26
N GLU A 125 -7.98 14.90 6.72
CA GLU A 125 -7.78 15.10 5.30
C GLU A 125 -6.55 14.32 4.82
N GLY A 126 -6.56 13.98 3.54
CA GLY A 126 -5.47 13.29 2.86
C GLY A 126 -5.49 13.62 1.38
N MET A 127 -5.02 12.69 0.56
CA MET A 127 -5.16 12.82 -0.89
C MET A 127 -5.43 11.47 -1.54
N ALA A 128 -6.21 11.49 -2.61
CA ALA A 128 -6.29 10.39 -3.54
C ALA A 128 -5.37 10.66 -4.74
N ARG A 129 -4.60 9.66 -5.15
CA ARG A 129 -3.69 9.73 -6.28
C ARG A 129 -4.20 8.82 -7.38
N PHE A 130 -4.52 9.41 -8.53
CA PHE A 130 -5.09 8.71 -9.66
C PHE A 130 -4.00 8.36 -10.68
N CYS A 131 -4.19 7.22 -11.32
CA CYS A 131 -3.61 6.89 -12.61
C CYS A 131 -4.01 7.93 -13.67
N THR A 132 -3.23 8.05 -14.74
CA THR A 132 -3.53 8.93 -15.88
C THR A 132 -4.21 8.22 -17.03
N GLU A 133 -4.23 6.89 -17.00
CA GLU A 133 -4.93 6.07 -17.99
C GLU A 133 -6.03 5.24 -17.33
N LYS A 134 -7.10 4.96 -18.11
CA LYS A 134 -8.25 4.18 -17.64
C LYS A 134 -7.80 2.78 -17.30
N TYR A 135 -8.33 2.26 -16.19
CA TYR A 135 -8.03 0.91 -15.75
C TYR A 135 -8.60 -0.10 -16.76
N PRO A 136 -7.76 -0.90 -17.44
CA PRO A 136 -8.20 -1.78 -18.52
C PRO A 136 -8.83 -3.07 -18.01
N GLY A 137 -8.93 -3.26 -16.69
CA GLY A 137 -9.29 -4.52 -16.05
C GLY A 137 -8.05 -5.25 -15.53
N MET A 138 -8.19 -6.56 -15.33
CA MET A 138 -7.12 -7.40 -14.80
C MET A 138 -5.86 -7.31 -15.67
N PRO A 139 -4.66 -7.18 -15.08
CA PRO A 139 -3.45 -7.14 -15.87
C PRO A 139 -3.22 -8.47 -16.61
N THR A 140 -2.94 -8.39 -17.91
CA THR A 140 -2.55 -9.47 -18.81
C THR A 140 -1.22 -9.11 -19.46
N LYS A 141 -0.55 -10.07 -20.11
CA LYS A 141 0.74 -9.82 -20.81
C LYS A 141 0.67 -8.65 -21.80
N GLU A 142 -0.51 -8.38 -22.36
CA GLU A 142 -0.76 -7.29 -23.29
C GLU A 142 -0.75 -5.90 -22.64
N ASN A 143 -1.14 -5.79 -21.37
CA ASN A 143 -1.27 -4.51 -20.66
C ASN A 143 -0.27 -4.32 -19.50
N PHE A 144 0.57 -5.31 -19.19
CA PHE A 144 1.60 -5.21 -18.15
C PHE A 144 2.52 -4.00 -18.30
N SER A 145 2.79 -3.58 -19.54
CA SER A 145 3.63 -2.43 -19.86
C SER A 145 2.96 -1.08 -19.57
N ASN A 146 1.62 -1.03 -19.50
CA ASN A 146 0.87 0.19 -19.21
C ASN A 146 0.82 0.49 -17.71
N LEU A 147 1.97 0.88 -17.17
CA LEU A 147 2.07 1.24 -15.76
C LEU A 147 1.24 2.49 -15.40
N TYR A 148 0.90 3.35 -16.37
CA TYR A 148 0.06 4.54 -16.14
C TYR A 148 -1.39 4.23 -15.81
N ALA A 149 -1.87 3.01 -16.10
CA ALA A 149 -3.18 2.53 -15.68
C ALA A 149 -3.14 1.72 -14.37
N HIS A 150 -1.99 1.12 -14.03
CA HIS A 150 -1.88 0.17 -12.93
C HIS A 150 -1.17 0.72 -11.68
N LEU A 151 -0.31 1.72 -11.80
CA LEU A 151 0.44 2.34 -10.70
C LEU A 151 0.02 3.79 -10.51
N THR A 152 -0.37 4.12 -9.28
CA THR A 152 -0.93 5.43 -8.87
C THR A 152 0.13 6.42 -8.40
N ASN A 153 1.42 6.08 -8.51
CA ASN A 153 2.52 6.90 -8.04
C ASN A 153 2.56 8.24 -8.78
N TYR A 154 2.60 9.34 -8.03
CA TYR A 154 2.69 10.70 -8.58
C TYR A 154 3.93 10.88 -9.46
N SER A 155 5.08 10.38 -9.03
CA SER A 155 6.35 10.43 -9.76
C SER A 155 6.28 9.85 -11.15
N LEU A 156 5.51 8.77 -11.32
CA LEU A 156 5.25 8.15 -12.63
C LEU A 156 4.23 8.99 -13.40
N ASN A 157 3.03 9.16 -12.84
CA ASN A 157 1.90 9.74 -13.55
C ASN A 157 2.10 11.21 -13.94
N LYS A 158 2.86 11.99 -13.17
CA LYS A 158 3.17 13.39 -13.52
C LYS A 158 3.96 13.54 -14.83
N ALA A 159 4.62 12.46 -15.27
CA ALA A 159 5.37 12.44 -16.53
C ALA A 159 4.49 12.12 -17.74
N ASN A 160 3.26 11.65 -17.53
CA ASN A 160 2.31 11.41 -18.61
C ASN A 160 1.61 12.72 -18.99
N ASN A 161 1.46 12.97 -20.29
CA ASN A 161 0.77 14.15 -20.81
C ASN A 161 -0.72 14.22 -20.39
N ALA A 162 -1.33 13.09 -20.05
CA ALA A 162 -2.69 13.02 -19.52
C ALA A 162 -2.81 13.46 -18.05
N TYR A 163 -1.71 13.85 -17.38
CA TYR A 163 -1.74 14.31 -16.00
C TYR A 163 -2.45 15.67 -15.85
N ILE A 164 -3.52 15.69 -15.05
CA ILE A 164 -4.31 16.89 -14.82
C ILE A 164 -3.92 17.49 -13.47
N HIS A 165 -3.24 18.63 -13.51
CA HIS A 165 -2.95 19.44 -12.32
C HIS A 165 -4.20 20.19 -11.86
N SER A 166 -4.66 19.89 -10.64
CA SER A 166 -5.70 20.69 -9.96
C SER A 166 -5.08 21.99 -9.45
N LYS A 167 -5.22 23.10 -10.18
CA LYS A 167 -4.74 24.43 -9.73
C LYS A 167 -5.79 25.18 -8.91
N SER A 168 -7.06 24.77 -9.00
CA SER A 168 -8.17 25.36 -8.27
C SER A 168 -9.04 24.32 -7.56
N LEU A 169 -9.85 24.75 -6.59
CA LEU A 169 -10.84 23.88 -5.91
C LEU A 169 -11.87 23.29 -6.88
N LYS A 170 -12.23 24.02 -7.95
CA LYS A 170 -13.18 23.55 -8.97
C LYS A 170 -12.61 22.41 -9.81
N GLU A 171 -11.29 22.40 -10.05
CA GLU A 171 -10.59 21.36 -10.82
C GLU A 171 -10.33 20.08 -10.02
N GLN A 172 -10.50 20.11 -8.69
CA GLN A 172 -10.29 18.95 -7.80
C GLN A 172 -11.13 17.74 -8.18
N LEU A 173 -12.27 17.92 -8.85
CA LEU A 173 -13.15 16.81 -9.25
C LEU A 173 -12.58 15.97 -10.39
N LYS A 174 -11.69 16.54 -11.21
CA LYS A 174 -11.13 15.89 -12.42
C LYS A 174 -9.62 15.69 -12.37
N GLY A 175 -8.92 16.36 -11.47
CA GLY A 175 -7.46 16.26 -11.41
C GLY A 175 -6.94 14.87 -11.05
N SER A 176 -5.68 14.60 -11.41
CA SER A 176 -5.00 13.33 -11.12
C SER A 176 -4.53 13.22 -9.66
N LYS A 177 -4.68 14.31 -8.89
CA LYS A 177 -4.54 14.35 -7.43
C LYS A 177 -5.72 15.11 -6.85
N ARG A 178 -6.46 14.46 -5.96
CA ARG A 178 -7.70 14.98 -5.35
C ARG A 178 -7.61 14.95 -3.84
N LEU A 179 -8.33 15.85 -3.17
CA LEU A 179 -8.53 15.76 -1.72
C LEU A 179 -9.28 14.46 -1.38
N LEU A 180 -8.98 13.87 -0.21
CA LEU A 180 -9.66 12.66 0.26
C LEU A 180 -11.15 12.95 0.47
N SER A 181 -11.48 14.09 1.07
CA SER A 181 -12.86 14.55 1.25
C SER A 181 -13.64 14.63 -0.07
N THR A 182 -13.04 15.18 -1.12
CA THR A 182 -13.64 15.24 -2.47
C THR A 182 -13.95 13.85 -3.01
N VAL A 183 -13.01 12.91 -2.90
CA VAL A 183 -13.21 11.53 -3.36
C VAL A 183 -14.28 10.82 -2.54
N PHE A 184 -14.31 10.99 -1.22
CA PHE A 184 -15.34 10.40 -0.37
C PHE A 184 -16.72 10.93 -0.75
N HIS A 185 -16.85 12.24 -0.99
CA HIS A 185 -18.10 12.80 -1.49
C HIS A 185 -18.53 12.17 -2.83
N GLN A 186 -17.60 12.00 -3.78
CA GLN A 186 -17.89 11.30 -5.05
C GLN A 186 -18.31 9.83 -4.84
N MET A 187 -17.75 9.14 -3.84
CA MET A 187 -18.12 7.78 -3.49
C MET A 187 -19.52 7.71 -2.83
N GLU A 188 -19.88 8.67 -1.98
CA GLU A 188 -21.22 8.78 -1.37
C GLU A 188 -22.32 8.92 -2.42
N HIS A 189 -22.10 9.74 -3.45
CA HIS A 189 -23.01 9.87 -4.59
C HIS A 189 -23.22 8.56 -5.35
N LYS A 190 -22.26 7.63 -5.29
CA LYS A 190 -22.38 6.26 -5.83
C LYS A 190 -22.92 5.25 -4.81
N GLY A 191 -23.38 5.69 -3.65
CA GLY A 191 -23.98 4.84 -2.60
C GLY A 191 -22.99 4.23 -1.61
N VAL A 192 -21.71 4.59 -1.65
CA VAL A 192 -20.73 4.07 -0.69
C VAL A 192 -20.93 4.69 0.68
N ARG A 193 -20.98 3.85 1.72
CA ARG A 193 -21.02 4.28 3.12
C ARG A 193 -19.64 4.72 3.62
N THR A 194 -19.19 5.91 3.22
CA THR A 194 -17.86 6.48 3.55
C THR A 194 -17.54 6.55 5.04
N ARG A 195 -18.53 6.80 5.91
CA ARG A 195 -18.32 6.75 7.36
C ARG A 195 -17.86 5.37 7.84
N ARG A 196 -18.43 4.31 7.28
CA ARG A 196 -18.00 2.93 7.55
C ARG A 196 -16.62 2.69 6.96
N LEU A 197 -16.40 3.07 5.70
CA LEU A 197 -15.08 2.96 5.05
C LEU A 197 -13.97 3.63 5.85
N TRP A 198 -14.19 4.85 6.35
CA TRP A 198 -13.23 5.56 7.18
C TRP A 198 -12.93 4.85 8.50
N ARG A 199 -13.94 4.22 9.11
CA ARG A 199 -13.74 3.39 10.30
C ARG A 199 -12.85 2.18 9.98
N GLU A 200 -13.10 1.49 8.87
CA GLU A 200 -12.27 0.34 8.45
C GLU A 200 -10.83 0.78 8.13
N ILE A 201 -10.62 1.92 7.46
CA ILE A 201 -9.29 2.49 7.21
C ILE A 201 -8.55 2.77 8.53
N LYS A 202 -9.22 3.36 9.52
CA LYS A 202 -8.62 3.58 10.85
C LYS A 202 -8.25 2.28 11.55
N LEU A 203 -9.07 1.23 11.43
CA LEU A 203 -8.76 -0.09 11.99
C LEU A 203 -7.53 -0.71 11.32
N ILE A 204 -7.38 -0.57 10.00
CA ILE A 204 -6.16 -0.99 9.28
C ILE A 204 -4.94 -0.27 9.85
N ILE A 205 -4.98 1.05 10.00
CA ILE A 205 -3.87 1.84 10.57
C ILE A 205 -3.51 1.33 11.96
N VAL A 206 -4.50 1.17 12.86
CA VAL A 206 -4.26 0.68 14.23
C VAL A 206 -3.63 -0.70 14.22
N LYS A 207 -4.18 -1.65 13.46
CA LYS A 207 -3.67 -3.03 13.38
C LYS A 207 -2.26 -3.10 12.80
N THR A 208 -1.96 -2.27 11.79
CA THR A 208 -0.62 -2.14 11.23
C THR A 208 0.36 -1.60 12.27
N VAL A 209 0.00 -0.57 13.04
CA VAL A 209 0.85 -0.05 14.11
C VAL A 209 1.05 -1.12 15.19
N LEU A 210 -0.01 -1.82 15.62
CA LEU A 210 0.09 -2.90 16.61
C LEU A 210 1.06 -4.00 16.18
N ALA A 211 1.11 -4.36 14.90
CA ALA A 211 2.06 -5.33 14.38
C ALA A 211 3.53 -4.87 14.56
N MET A 212 3.78 -3.56 14.57
CA MET A 212 5.11 -2.97 14.72
C MET A 212 5.45 -2.61 16.17
N VAL A 213 4.47 -2.51 17.08
CA VAL A 213 4.64 -2.03 18.46
C VAL A 213 5.75 -2.79 19.22
N PRO A 214 5.86 -4.14 19.18
CA PRO A 214 6.88 -4.85 19.95
C PRO A 214 8.30 -4.39 19.59
N GLU A 215 8.62 -4.31 18.30
CA GLU A 215 9.94 -3.88 17.84
C GLU A 215 10.16 -2.37 18.06
N LEU A 216 9.10 -1.56 17.95
CA LEU A 216 9.19 -0.13 18.26
C LEU A 216 9.47 0.12 19.73
N MET A 217 8.82 -0.59 20.64
CA MET A 217 9.04 -0.46 22.08
C MET A 217 10.45 -0.87 22.47
N LEU A 218 10.95 -2.02 21.97
CA LEU A 218 12.31 -2.47 22.22
C LEU A 218 13.35 -1.42 21.80
N ASN A 219 13.20 -0.88 20.58
CA ASN A 219 14.11 0.16 20.10
C ASN A 219 13.98 1.46 20.90
N TYR A 220 12.76 1.84 21.28
CA TYR A 220 12.51 3.04 22.07
C TYR A 220 13.14 2.93 23.46
N GLU A 221 12.92 1.82 24.17
CA GLU A 221 13.49 1.57 25.50
C GLU A 221 15.01 1.47 25.46
N HIS A 222 15.58 0.85 24.42
CA HIS A 222 17.02 0.78 24.24
C HIS A 222 17.67 2.18 24.09
N HIS A 223 17.01 3.10 23.37
CA HIS A 223 17.55 4.45 23.15
C HIS A 223 17.24 5.43 24.28
N PHE A 224 16.15 5.21 25.02
CA PHE A 224 15.66 6.15 26.05
C PHE A 224 15.66 5.55 27.48
N CYS A 225 16.45 4.51 27.73
CA CYS A 225 16.51 3.77 29.00
C CYS A 225 16.76 4.63 30.24
N ASP A 226 17.53 5.71 30.13
CA ASP A 226 17.97 6.53 31.26
C ASP A 226 17.03 7.70 31.60
N PHE A 227 15.97 7.87 30.83
CA PHE A 227 15.10 9.03 30.95
C PHE A 227 13.87 8.74 31.82
N LYS A 228 13.90 9.21 33.07
CA LYS A 228 12.75 9.34 33.98
C LYS A 228 11.74 10.41 33.51
N TYR A 229 11.38 10.47 32.22
CA TYR A 229 10.52 11.52 31.71
C TYR A 229 9.04 11.15 31.71
N GLN A 230 8.22 12.14 32.05
CA GLN A 230 6.75 12.09 32.08
C GLN A 230 6.10 12.23 30.69
N ALA A 231 6.88 12.40 29.61
CA ALA A 231 6.37 12.70 28.26
C ALA A 231 7.09 11.90 27.13
N PRO A 232 6.40 11.59 26.02
CA PRO A 232 6.98 10.85 24.90
C PRO A 232 8.07 11.65 24.17
N GLN A 233 9.22 11.01 23.91
CA GLN A 233 10.40 11.63 23.31
C GLN A 233 10.38 11.65 21.77
N CYS A 234 9.49 10.87 21.15
CA CYS A 234 9.37 10.79 19.69
C CYS A 234 7.91 10.92 19.26
N PHE A 235 7.72 11.39 18.03
CA PHE A 235 6.49 11.27 17.27
C PHE A 235 6.86 11.02 15.80
N GLN A 236 5.98 10.38 15.05
CA GLN A 236 6.14 10.18 13.60
C GLN A 236 4.80 10.10 12.90
#